data_AF-A0AAV6QPW3-F1
#
_entry.id   AF-A0AAV6QPW3-F1
#
_cell.length_a   1.000
_cell.length_b   1.000
_cell.length_c   1.000
_cell.angle_alpha   90.00
_cell.angle_beta   90.00
_cell.angle_gamma   90.00
#
_symmetry.space_group_name_H-M   'P 1'
#
loop_
_entity.id
_entity.type
_entity.pdbx_description
1 polymer ?
#
loop_
_entity_poly.entity_id
_entity_poly.type
_entity_poly.pdbx_seq_one_letter_code
_entity_poly.pdbx_strand_id
1 'polypeptide(L)'
;MSSLLGEKFIHSGEVVKLPLEFVRQLSIKVQHHRPAWRCDKVMDIYSGCALCLPNLTSPVLHQPTHTAPLCIEIKPKCGFLPSSKHVSKDIKTKVCRFCMHQHYKVASGKWKRRSLYCPLDLFSGNRQRMYFAVRHLIEEPQNNFKIFKGGQCIYSSKEGSDDSPDLNSLLHHLRPYFIFGNNRINSHMSGKAVMNDFIQVLVNALLRGGGGDSGVVTDRHGEGRSFCEASFFNKERIRHGSQGLPSSSVLFRILQTQMLDTLDIEGLNPLYRRVEQHLQDFPKERTRLQMDGPYNEAFLEKLQKCPAEDDGSVEYAVAKVHQYRVAMTAKDCSIMVALVPSTEEEVDDESVSSQRWLRDFLSRPPAFSSLVSILDLDPKPFDSIPRQLRLDQNIVSCYLRTGGAVPKGSLPPVPGIFVAAEREDCTLLFHPV
;
A
#
# COMPACT_ATOMS: atom_id res chain seq x y z
N MET A 1 1.39 1.85 -16.83
CA MET A 1 1.03 2.22 -15.44
C MET A 1 1.25 3.70 -15.15
N SER A 2 2.31 4.33 -15.65
CA SER A 2 2.61 5.76 -15.42
C SER A 2 1.45 6.71 -15.77
N SER A 3 0.72 6.47 -16.86
CA SER A 3 -0.45 7.27 -17.23
C SER A 3 -1.61 7.20 -16.22
N LEU A 4 -1.73 6.10 -15.48
CA LEU A 4 -2.80 5.89 -14.49
C LEU A 4 -2.37 6.32 -13.08
N LEU A 5 -1.13 5.99 -12.71
CA LEU A 5 -0.61 6.19 -11.36
C LEU A 5 0.14 7.52 -11.20
N GLY A 6 0.66 8.09 -12.29
CA GLY A 6 1.51 9.28 -12.32
C GLY A 6 2.99 8.94 -12.46
N GLU A 7 3.67 9.51 -13.45
CA GLU A 7 5.08 9.24 -13.78
C GLU A 7 6.02 9.40 -12.59
N LYS A 8 5.82 10.43 -11.77
CA LYS A 8 6.65 10.71 -10.59
C LYS A 8 6.71 9.59 -9.55
N PHE A 9 5.71 8.71 -9.52
CA PHE A 9 5.65 7.60 -8.56
C PHE A 9 6.20 6.29 -9.14
N ILE A 10 6.48 6.23 -10.44
CA ILE A 10 6.86 5.00 -11.13
C ILE A 10 8.32 5.06 -11.54
N HIS A 11 9.04 3.98 -11.25
CA HIS A 11 10.42 3.78 -11.72
C HIS A 11 10.42 2.63 -12.71
N SER A 12 10.66 2.94 -13.98
CA SER A 12 10.84 1.92 -15.01
C SER A 12 12.20 1.26 -14.83
N GLY A 13 12.23 -0.06 -14.85
CA GLY A 13 13.47 -0.82 -14.88
C GLY A 13 13.94 -1.08 -16.31
N GLU A 14 15.23 -1.34 -16.46
CA GLU A 14 15.83 -1.74 -17.74
C GLU A 14 16.02 -3.26 -17.78
N VAL A 15 15.67 -3.88 -18.91
CA VAL A 15 15.96 -5.30 -19.11
C VAL A 15 17.45 -5.44 -19.43
N VAL A 16 18.18 -6.11 -18.56
CA VAL A 16 19.62 -6.33 -18.69
C VAL A 16 19.93 -7.80 -18.94
N LYS A 17 20.97 -8.06 -19.75
CA LYS A 17 21.53 -9.40 -19.94
C LYS A 17 22.63 -9.64 -18.90
N LEU A 18 22.63 -10.83 -18.32
CA LEU A 18 23.57 -11.29 -17.30
C LEU A 18 24.25 -12.57 -17.76
N PRO A 19 25.54 -12.78 -17.46
CA PRO A 19 26.20 -14.06 -17.70
C PRO A 19 25.50 -15.19 -16.95
N LEU A 20 25.20 -16.29 -17.63
CA LEU A 20 24.50 -17.45 -17.01
C LEU A 20 25.24 -17.99 -15.78
N GLU A 21 26.57 -18.00 -15.83
CA GLU A 21 27.39 -18.46 -14.71
C GLU A 21 27.25 -17.55 -13.48
N PHE A 22 27.18 -16.23 -13.67
CA PHE A 22 26.90 -15.28 -12.59
C PHE A 22 25.54 -15.56 -11.94
N VAL A 23 24.50 -15.79 -12.75
CA VAL A 23 23.13 -16.05 -12.24
C VAL A 23 23.08 -17.37 -11.46
N ARG A 24 23.77 -18.42 -11.93
CA ARG A 24 23.86 -19.71 -11.23
C ARG A 24 24.56 -19.58 -9.88
N GLN A 25 25.72 -18.93 -9.84
CA GLN A 25 26.46 -18.69 -8.60
C GLN A 25 25.66 -17.84 -7.62
N LEU A 26 24.98 -16.80 -8.11
CA LEU A 26 24.07 -15.99 -7.30
C LEU A 26 22.94 -16.84 -6.72
N SER A 27 22.32 -17.72 -7.52
CA SER A 27 21.23 -18.61 -7.08
C SER A 27 21.64 -19.45 -5.88
N ILE A 28 22.83 -20.03 -5.93
CA ILE A 28 23.39 -20.87 -4.85
C ILE A 28 23.62 -20.01 -3.60
N LYS A 29 24.26 -18.85 -3.76
CA LYS A 29 24.59 -17.94 -2.66
C LYS A 29 23.35 -17.43 -1.91
N VAL A 30 22.29 -17.08 -2.63
CA VAL A 30 21.07 -16.54 -2.00
C VAL A 30 20.13 -17.61 -1.47
N GLN A 31 20.29 -18.89 -1.85
CA GLN A 31 19.34 -19.95 -1.50
C GLN A 31 19.11 -20.07 0.01
N HIS A 32 20.17 -20.02 0.82
CA HIS A 32 20.08 -20.09 2.29
C HIS A 32 19.45 -18.84 2.94
N HIS A 33 19.34 -17.73 2.18
CA HIS A 33 18.70 -16.49 2.64
C HIS A 33 17.21 -16.45 2.29
N ARG A 34 16.71 -17.41 1.48
CA ARG A 34 15.31 -17.45 1.09
C ARG A 34 14.47 -18.04 2.22
N PRO A 35 13.30 -17.45 2.52
CA PRO A 35 12.37 -18.07 3.45
C PRO A 35 11.91 -19.43 2.95
N ALA A 36 11.81 -20.43 3.84
CA ALA A 36 11.51 -21.81 3.47
C ALA A 36 10.25 -21.96 2.59
N TRP A 37 9.19 -21.19 2.89
CA TRP A 37 7.94 -21.20 2.14
C TRP A 37 8.00 -20.52 0.76
N ARG A 38 9.13 -19.90 0.40
CA ARG A 38 9.40 -19.34 -0.94
C ARG A 38 10.26 -20.27 -1.79
N CYS A 39 10.78 -21.35 -1.22
CA CYS A 39 11.66 -22.30 -1.90
C CYS A 39 10.90 -23.26 -2.82
N ASP A 40 9.57 -23.25 -2.79
CA ASP A 40 8.70 -23.92 -3.77
C ASP A 40 8.87 -23.35 -5.18
N LYS A 41 9.26 -22.08 -5.28
CA LYS A 41 9.60 -21.40 -6.53
C LYS A 41 11.10 -21.36 -6.71
N VAL A 42 11.56 -21.55 -7.94
CA VAL A 42 12.98 -21.46 -8.30
C VAL A 42 13.30 -20.11 -8.92
N MET A 43 14.53 -19.65 -8.72
CA MET A 43 15.05 -18.50 -9.45
C MET A 43 15.30 -18.91 -10.91
N ASP A 44 15.01 -18.02 -11.86
CA ASP A 44 15.31 -18.29 -13.26
C ASP A 44 16.82 -18.18 -13.50
N ILE A 45 17.45 -19.32 -13.75
CA ILE A 45 18.90 -19.44 -14.01
C ILE A 45 19.21 -19.69 -15.50
N TYR A 46 18.20 -19.68 -16.37
CA TYR A 46 18.33 -20.10 -17.77
C TYR A 46 18.14 -18.94 -18.76
N SER A 47 17.31 -17.94 -18.44
CA SER A 47 17.08 -16.82 -19.38
C SER A 47 18.28 -15.89 -19.54
N GLY A 48 19.12 -15.76 -18.50
CA GLY A 48 20.21 -14.78 -18.46
C GLY A 48 19.70 -13.33 -18.55
N CYS A 49 18.44 -13.07 -18.21
CA CYS A 49 17.86 -11.73 -18.25
C CYS A 49 17.33 -11.35 -16.86
N ALA A 50 17.47 -10.08 -16.50
CA ALA A 50 16.91 -9.52 -15.27
C ALA A 50 16.36 -8.12 -15.52
N LEU A 51 15.52 -7.64 -14.60
CA LEU A 51 15.08 -6.25 -14.58
C LEU A 51 15.95 -5.48 -13.59
N CYS A 52 16.73 -4.52 -14.08
CA CYS A 52 17.52 -3.62 -13.25
C CYS A 52 16.65 -2.46 -12.78
N LEU A 53 16.51 -2.29 -11.46
CA LEU A 53 15.67 -1.28 -10.83
C LEU A 53 16.48 -0.45 -9.83
N PRO A 54 16.14 0.83 -9.61
CA PRO A 54 16.76 1.63 -8.55
C PRO A 54 16.44 1.05 -7.17
N ASN A 55 17.41 1.08 -6.26
CA ASN A 55 17.18 0.67 -4.88
C ASN A 55 16.50 1.79 -4.08
N LEU A 56 15.17 1.74 -4.00
CA LEU A 56 14.38 2.76 -3.30
C LEU A 56 14.54 2.74 -1.77
N THR A 57 15.21 1.74 -1.19
CA THR A 57 15.54 1.71 0.25
C THR A 57 16.81 2.49 0.58
N SER A 58 17.51 2.99 -0.45
CA SER A 58 18.70 3.83 -0.35
C SER A 58 18.68 4.86 -1.48
N PRO A 59 17.79 5.87 -1.42
CA PRO A 59 17.69 6.89 -2.47
C PRO A 59 19.02 7.65 -2.58
N VAL A 60 19.65 7.56 -3.75
CA VAL A 60 21.00 8.10 -4.07
C VAL A 60 20.98 9.64 -4.19
N LEU A 61 19.80 10.26 -4.28
CA LEU A 61 19.60 11.66 -4.61
C LEU A 61 19.93 12.67 -3.50
N HIS A 62 20.42 12.23 -2.34
CA HIS A 62 20.82 13.14 -1.28
C HIS A 62 22.27 12.89 -0.88
N GLN A 63 23.03 13.98 -0.80
CA GLN A 63 24.39 14.03 -0.23
C GLN A 63 24.43 13.20 1.06
N PRO A 64 25.57 12.59 1.41
CA PRO A 64 25.71 11.80 2.64
C PRO A 64 25.39 12.69 3.85
N THR A 65 24.13 12.67 4.28
CA THR A 65 23.71 13.27 5.54
C THR A 65 24.23 12.38 6.66
N HIS A 66 24.53 12.95 7.82
CA HIS A 66 24.95 12.17 8.99
C HIS A 66 23.90 11.13 9.43
N THR A 67 22.64 11.31 9.01
CA THR A 67 21.52 10.43 9.39
C THR A 67 20.89 9.76 8.18
N ALA A 68 21.04 8.43 8.09
CA ALA A 68 20.51 7.62 6.99
C ALA A 68 18.98 7.78 6.80
N PRO A 69 18.46 7.77 5.56
CA PRO A 69 17.01 7.81 5.31
C PRO A 69 16.25 6.64 5.96
N LEU A 70 14.99 6.91 6.34
CA LEU A 70 14.03 5.88 6.73
C LEU A 70 13.12 5.57 5.55
N CYS A 71 13.06 4.32 5.12
CA CYS A 71 12.19 3.90 4.02
C CYS A 71 11.09 2.96 4.53
N ILE A 72 9.84 3.26 4.21
CA ILE A 72 8.67 2.55 4.70
C ILE A 72 7.96 1.90 3.51
N GLU A 73 7.84 0.57 3.51
CA GLU A 73 7.10 -0.19 2.52
C GLU A 73 5.69 -0.51 3.07
N ILE A 74 4.63 -0.09 2.37
CA ILE A 74 3.23 -0.37 2.71
C ILE A 74 2.56 -1.14 1.56
N LYS A 75 1.90 -2.28 1.83
CA LYS A 75 0.96 -2.90 0.89
C LYS A 75 -0.47 -2.49 1.28
N PRO A 76 -1.05 -1.46 0.63
CA PRO A 76 -2.26 -0.81 1.12
C PRO A 76 -3.53 -1.67 0.88
N LYS A 77 -3.48 -2.62 -0.04
CA LYS A 77 -4.64 -3.46 -0.43
C LYS A 77 -5.78 -2.64 -1.04
N CYS A 78 -6.97 -3.23 -1.20
CA CYS A 78 -8.12 -2.64 -1.89
C CYS A 78 -8.83 -1.60 -1.00
N GLY A 79 -8.86 -0.34 -1.46
CA GLY A 79 -9.38 0.81 -0.71
C GLY A 79 -10.88 1.08 -0.82
N PHE A 80 -11.64 0.24 -1.55
CA PHE A 80 -13.08 0.42 -1.76
C PHE A 80 -13.87 -0.89 -1.54
N LEU A 81 -15.19 -0.77 -1.43
CA LEU A 81 -16.15 -1.88 -1.38
C LEU A 81 -16.86 -2.02 -2.74
N PRO A 82 -17.09 -3.26 -3.24
CA PRO A 82 -17.79 -3.49 -4.49
C PRO A 82 -19.25 -3.02 -4.46
N SER A 83 -19.81 -2.74 -5.64
CA SER A 83 -21.23 -2.40 -5.82
C SER A 83 -22.11 -3.64 -5.59
N SER A 84 -23.33 -3.42 -5.06
CA SER A 84 -24.31 -4.49 -4.84
C SER A 84 -24.83 -5.11 -6.14
N LYS A 85 -24.75 -4.39 -7.26
CA LYS A 85 -25.23 -4.82 -8.59
C LYS A 85 -24.57 -6.11 -9.09
N HIS A 86 -23.35 -6.40 -8.64
CA HIS A 86 -22.52 -7.45 -9.23
C HIS A 86 -22.00 -8.49 -8.22
N VAL A 87 -22.54 -8.50 -7.00
CA VAL A 87 -22.13 -9.43 -5.95
C VAL A 87 -23.32 -10.22 -5.42
N SER A 88 -23.15 -11.52 -5.22
CA SER A 88 -24.22 -12.40 -4.71
C SER A 88 -24.37 -12.37 -3.19
N LYS A 89 -23.35 -11.91 -2.45
CA LYS A 89 -23.35 -11.87 -0.98
C LYS A 89 -23.26 -10.43 -0.48
N ASP A 90 -24.31 -9.98 0.21
CA ASP A 90 -24.44 -8.63 0.78
C ASP A 90 -23.24 -8.22 1.65
N ILE A 91 -22.62 -9.16 2.37
CA ILE A 91 -21.46 -8.89 3.22
C ILE A 91 -20.28 -8.25 2.46
N LYS A 92 -20.13 -8.54 1.16
CA LYS A 92 -19.08 -7.95 0.32
C LYS A 92 -19.22 -6.44 0.18
N THR A 93 -20.43 -5.90 0.31
CA THR A 93 -20.71 -4.45 0.26
C THR A 93 -20.56 -3.75 1.61
N LYS A 94 -20.32 -4.52 2.69
CA LYS A 94 -20.26 -4.04 4.07
C LYS A 94 -18.87 -4.19 4.68
N VAL A 95 -18.15 -5.27 4.35
CA VAL A 95 -16.84 -5.60 4.89
C VAL A 95 -15.84 -5.76 3.78
N CYS A 96 -14.69 -5.09 3.90
CA CYS A 96 -13.68 -5.11 2.85
C CYS A 96 -13.00 -6.48 2.72
N ARG A 97 -12.52 -6.78 1.50
CA ARG A 97 -11.82 -8.04 1.20
C ARG A 97 -10.65 -8.31 2.14
N PHE A 98 -9.90 -7.28 2.56
CA PHE A 98 -8.80 -7.47 3.51
C PHE A 98 -9.28 -7.99 4.86
N CYS A 99 -10.28 -7.33 5.47
CA CYS A 99 -10.80 -7.71 6.79
C CYS A 99 -11.40 -9.13 6.75
N MET A 100 -12.16 -9.49 5.70
CA MET A 100 -12.65 -10.86 5.54
C MET A 100 -11.49 -11.86 5.39
N HIS A 101 -10.50 -11.54 4.56
CA HIS A 101 -9.36 -12.43 4.29
C HIS A 101 -8.48 -12.63 5.54
N GLN A 102 -8.44 -11.70 6.49
CA GLN A 102 -7.75 -11.93 7.75
C GLN A 102 -8.30 -13.14 8.51
N HIS A 103 -9.63 -13.34 8.53
CA HIS A 103 -10.24 -14.54 9.15
C HIS A 103 -9.75 -15.82 8.46
N TYR A 104 -9.76 -15.83 7.14
CA TYR A 104 -9.30 -16.98 6.36
C TYR A 104 -7.80 -17.26 6.56
N LYS A 105 -6.95 -16.22 6.65
CA LYS A 105 -5.51 -16.38 6.90
C LYS A 105 -5.22 -16.92 8.30
N VAL A 106 -5.97 -16.50 9.31
CA VAL A 106 -5.81 -17.04 10.67
C VAL A 106 -6.31 -18.48 10.74
N ALA A 107 -7.48 -18.76 10.19
CA ALA A 107 -8.05 -20.11 10.16
C ALA A 107 -7.19 -21.11 9.36
N SER A 108 -6.46 -20.65 8.34
CA SER A 108 -5.51 -21.47 7.57
C SER A 108 -4.11 -21.55 8.18
N GLY A 109 -3.89 -20.95 9.36
CA GLY A 109 -2.58 -20.94 10.04
C GLY A 109 -1.52 -20.07 9.35
N LYS A 110 -1.88 -19.30 8.31
CA LYS A 110 -0.93 -18.41 7.64
C LYS A 110 -0.45 -17.28 8.56
N TRP A 111 -1.34 -16.76 9.41
CA TRP A 111 -1.00 -15.79 10.45
C TRP A 111 -1.60 -16.23 11.78
N LYS A 112 -0.91 -15.98 12.88
CA LYS A 112 -1.42 -16.35 14.21
C LYS A 112 -2.54 -15.45 14.70
N ARG A 113 -2.47 -14.17 14.35
CA ARG A 113 -3.41 -13.13 14.79
C ARG A 113 -3.91 -12.31 13.62
N ARG A 114 -5.10 -11.73 13.80
CA ARG A 114 -5.71 -10.82 12.84
C ARG A 114 -5.11 -9.43 13.02
N SER A 115 -4.71 -8.81 11.91
CA SER A 115 -4.45 -7.37 11.88
C SER A 115 -5.77 -6.60 11.94
N LEU A 116 -5.84 -5.55 12.77
CA LEU A 116 -6.97 -4.62 12.83
C LEU A 116 -6.88 -3.51 11.77
N TYR A 117 -5.85 -3.54 10.91
CA TYR A 117 -5.74 -2.66 9.76
C TYR A 117 -6.97 -2.81 8.84
N CYS A 118 -7.52 -1.68 8.41
CA CYS A 118 -8.55 -1.62 7.38
C CYS A 118 -8.10 -0.69 6.25
N PRO A 119 -8.02 -1.17 4.99
CA PRO A 119 -7.68 -0.32 3.85
C PRO A 119 -8.60 0.89 3.69
N LEU A 120 -9.90 0.76 3.92
CA LEU A 120 -10.84 1.89 3.79
C LEU A 120 -10.50 3.04 4.74
N ASP A 121 -9.86 2.77 5.89
CA ASP A 121 -9.40 3.81 6.81
C ASP A 121 -8.16 4.52 6.27
N LEU A 122 -7.22 3.79 5.65
CA LEU A 122 -6.05 4.38 5.00
C LEU A 122 -6.43 5.22 3.77
N PHE A 123 -7.36 4.75 2.96
CA PHE A 123 -7.84 5.44 1.75
C PHE A 123 -8.93 6.50 2.03
N SER A 124 -9.19 6.82 3.30
CA SER A 124 -10.30 7.73 3.66
C SER A 124 -10.02 9.21 3.41
N GLY A 125 -8.74 9.62 3.35
CA GLY A 125 -8.34 11.03 3.44
C GLY A 125 -8.59 11.68 4.80
N ASN A 126 -9.24 10.98 5.73
CA ASN A 126 -9.42 11.45 7.10
C ASN A 126 -8.19 11.08 7.94
N ARG A 127 -7.49 12.10 8.43
CA ARG A 127 -6.22 11.94 9.17
C ARG A 127 -6.33 11.03 10.39
N GLN A 128 -7.46 11.05 11.12
CA GLN A 128 -7.65 10.18 12.30
C GLN A 128 -7.82 8.72 11.92
N ARG A 129 -8.59 8.43 10.87
CA ARG A 129 -8.74 7.08 10.31
C ARG A 129 -7.42 6.57 9.73
N MET A 130 -6.71 7.41 8.98
CA MET A 130 -5.39 7.06 8.43
C MET A 130 -4.37 6.78 9.54
N TYR A 131 -4.35 7.62 10.58
CA TYR A 131 -3.53 7.40 11.77
C TYR A 131 -3.83 6.03 12.40
N PHE A 132 -5.12 5.73 12.61
CA PHE A 132 -5.56 4.44 13.16
C PHE A 132 -5.14 3.26 12.26
N ALA A 133 -5.27 3.40 10.94
CA ALA A 133 -4.85 2.38 9.98
C ALA A 133 -3.33 2.11 10.04
N VAL A 134 -2.52 3.17 10.02
CA VAL A 134 -1.05 3.06 10.11
C VAL A 134 -0.63 2.47 11.46
N ARG A 135 -1.29 2.86 12.56
CA ARG A 135 -1.00 2.27 13.88
C ARG A 135 -1.16 0.74 13.87
N HIS A 136 -2.24 0.22 13.30
CA HIS A 136 -2.46 -1.24 13.23
C HIS A 136 -1.59 -1.95 12.18
N LEU A 137 -1.09 -1.24 11.18
CA LEU A 137 -0.01 -1.73 10.32
C LEU A 137 1.30 -1.86 11.09
N ILE A 138 1.57 -1.02 12.08
CA ILE A 138 2.75 -1.14 12.93
C ILE A 138 2.55 -2.27 13.95
N GLU A 139 1.40 -2.33 14.63
CA GLU A 139 1.14 -3.35 15.66
C GLU A 139 1.12 -4.80 15.12
N GLU A 140 0.56 -5.00 13.92
CA GLU A 140 0.51 -6.31 13.27
C GLU A 140 0.87 -6.16 11.77
N PRO A 141 2.18 -6.03 11.45
CA PRO A 141 2.68 -5.70 10.11
C PRO A 141 2.38 -6.74 9.05
N GLN A 142 2.43 -8.02 9.42
CA GLN A 142 2.31 -9.14 8.50
C GLN A 142 3.22 -8.93 7.27
N ASN A 143 2.72 -9.17 6.06
CA ASN A 143 3.40 -8.83 4.82
C ASN A 143 2.95 -7.48 4.25
N ASN A 144 2.38 -6.61 5.09
CA ASN A 144 1.76 -5.34 4.71
C ASN A 144 2.57 -4.10 5.10
N PHE A 145 3.54 -4.22 6.01
CA PHE A 145 4.31 -3.09 6.49
C PHE A 145 5.75 -3.49 6.81
N LYS A 146 6.72 -2.70 6.34
CA LYS A 146 8.14 -2.86 6.68
C LYS A 146 8.83 -1.50 6.80
N ILE A 147 9.90 -1.45 7.59
CA ILE A 147 10.75 -0.26 7.71
C ILE A 147 12.20 -0.66 7.45
N PHE A 148 12.89 0.17 6.67
CA PHE A 148 14.29 0.07 6.32
C PHE A 148 15.04 1.32 6.79
N LYS A 149 16.30 1.14 7.19
CA LYS A 149 17.23 2.22 7.53
C LYS A 149 18.55 1.94 6.83
N GLY A 150 19.01 2.86 5.97
CA GLY A 150 20.25 2.68 5.21
C GLY A 150 20.26 1.40 4.37
N GLY A 151 19.14 1.06 3.73
CA GLY A 151 18.98 -0.15 2.92
C GLY A 151 18.75 -1.46 3.71
N GLN A 152 18.89 -1.46 5.04
CA GLN A 152 18.68 -2.64 5.88
C GLN A 152 17.27 -2.67 6.47
N CYS A 153 16.61 -3.83 6.43
CA CYS A 153 15.28 -4.01 7.04
C CYS A 153 15.39 -4.05 8.56
N ILE A 154 14.86 -3.04 9.24
CA ILE A 154 14.88 -2.92 10.71
C ILE A 154 13.55 -3.35 11.35
N TYR A 155 12.47 -3.43 10.58
CA TYR A 155 11.15 -3.80 11.09
C TYR A 155 10.33 -4.55 10.04
N SER A 156 9.89 -5.77 10.36
CA SER A 156 8.97 -6.58 9.55
C SER A 156 8.42 -7.75 10.37
N SER A 157 7.32 -8.38 9.93
CA SER A 157 6.92 -9.68 10.46
C SER A 157 7.62 -10.81 9.70
N LYS A 158 8.04 -11.86 10.42
CA LYS A 158 8.46 -13.12 9.81
C LYS A 158 7.22 -14.04 9.73
N GLU A 159 6.83 -14.47 8.51
CA GLU A 159 5.74 -15.45 8.36
C GLU A 159 6.14 -16.74 9.10
N GLY A 160 5.31 -17.19 10.05
CA GLY A 160 5.54 -18.43 10.80
C GLY A 160 6.45 -18.35 12.05
N SER A 161 6.99 -17.18 12.43
CA SER A 161 7.71 -17.04 13.71
C SER A 161 6.79 -16.77 14.89
N ASP A 162 7.24 -17.14 16.09
CA ASP A 162 6.55 -16.88 17.35
C ASP A 162 6.76 -15.45 17.85
N ASP A 163 7.80 -14.78 17.38
CA ASP A 163 8.17 -13.45 17.83
C ASP A 163 7.21 -12.40 17.28
N SER A 164 6.53 -11.69 18.19
CA SER A 164 5.86 -10.44 17.83
C SER A 164 6.91 -9.40 17.44
N PRO A 165 6.60 -8.49 16.50
CA PRO A 165 7.54 -7.45 16.12
C PRO A 165 7.92 -6.58 17.32
N ASP A 166 9.21 -6.37 17.55
CA ASP A 166 9.72 -5.65 18.71
C ASP A 166 9.54 -4.12 18.53
N LEU A 167 8.48 -3.60 19.15
CA LEU A 167 8.17 -2.18 19.11
C LEU A 167 9.22 -1.33 19.85
N ASN A 168 9.88 -1.87 20.88
CA ASN A 168 10.91 -1.14 21.62
C ASN A 168 12.16 -0.95 20.77
N SER A 169 12.58 -2.00 20.05
CA SER A 169 13.66 -1.90 19.07
C SER A 169 13.32 -0.87 17.97
N LEU A 170 12.10 -0.90 17.44
CA LEU A 170 11.65 0.11 16.47
C LEU A 170 11.75 1.53 17.05
N LEU A 171 11.24 1.76 18.27
CA LEU A 171 11.30 3.06 18.93
C LEU A 171 12.74 3.53 19.15
N HIS A 172 13.67 2.62 19.47
CA HIS A 172 15.09 2.93 19.58
C HIS A 172 15.65 3.44 18.24
N HIS A 173 15.28 2.80 17.12
CA HIS A 173 15.68 3.27 15.79
C HIS A 173 15.04 4.60 15.38
N LEU A 174 13.79 4.87 15.78
CA LEU A 174 13.04 6.08 15.40
C LEU A 174 13.44 7.31 16.23
N ARG A 175 13.74 7.14 17.53
CA ARG A 175 14.03 8.25 18.46
C ARG A 175 14.99 9.33 17.91
N PRO A 176 16.16 8.98 17.33
CA PRO A 176 17.09 9.99 16.81
C PRO A 176 16.48 10.88 15.72
N TYR A 177 15.46 10.43 15.00
CA TYR A 177 14.83 11.20 13.93
C TYR A 177 13.84 12.25 14.44
N PHE A 178 13.25 12.06 15.62
CA PHE A 178 12.16 12.89 16.14
C PHE A 178 12.53 13.73 17.37
N ILE A 179 13.62 13.39 18.06
CA ILE A 179 14.11 14.17 19.23
C ILE A 179 14.72 15.51 18.78
N PHE A 180 15.56 15.51 17.74
CA PHE A 180 16.25 16.72 17.28
C PHE A 180 15.36 17.65 16.45
N GLY A 181 14.34 17.13 15.76
CA GLY A 181 13.47 17.93 14.90
C GLY A 181 12.53 18.90 15.61
N ASN A 182 12.39 18.80 16.94
CA ASN A 182 11.43 19.58 17.73
C ASN A 182 12.07 20.46 18.83
N ASN A 183 13.39 20.64 18.85
CA ASN A 183 14.13 21.41 19.87
C ASN A 183 13.73 21.07 21.33
N ARG A 184 13.33 19.82 21.59
CA ARG A 184 13.02 19.32 22.94
C ARG A 184 14.28 18.80 23.62
N ILE A 185 15.33 19.62 23.62
CA ILE A 185 16.67 19.24 24.07
C ILE A 185 16.69 18.82 25.57
N ASN A 186 15.64 19.16 26.34
CA ASN A 186 15.55 18.85 27.77
C ASN A 186 14.28 18.08 28.22
N SER A 187 13.50 17.46 27.33
CA SER A 187 12.36 16.61 27.77
C SER A 187 12.45 15.19 27.22
N HIS A 188 12.38 14.22 28.13
CA HIS A 188 12.33 12.80 27.79
C HIS A 188 11.07 12.50 26.94
N MET A 189 11.24 12.34 25.62
CA MET A 189 10.13 11.96 24.75
C MET A 189 9.70 10.52 25.03
N SER A 190 8.43 10.34 25.39
CA SER A 190 7.85 9.01 25.55
C SER A 190 7.84 8.27 24.20
N GLY A 191 7.91 6.93 24.24
CA GLY A 191 7.78 6.12 23.02
C GLY A 191 6.46 6.38 22.27
N LYS A 192 5.40 6.70 23.01
CA LYS A 192 4.10 7.10 22.46
C LYS A 192 4.22 8.38 21.63
N ALA A 193 4.92 9.41 22.12
CA ALA A 193 5.11 10.65 21.38
C ALA A 193 5.88 10.43 20.07
N VAL A 194 6.99 9.69 20.11
CA VAL A 194 7.80 9.36 18.93
C VAL A 194 6.97 8.60 17.88
N MET A 195 6.17 7.62 18.33
CA MET A 195 5.30 6.86 17.45
C MET A 195 4.22 7.74 16.82
N ASN A 196 3.61 8.63 17.60
CA ASN A 196 2.59 9.55 17.10
C ASN A 196 3.16 10.47 16.00
N ASP A 197 4.33 11.05 16.24
CA ASP A 197 4.99 11.95 15.28
C ASP A 197 5.39 11.20 14.00
N PHE A 198 5.93 9.99 14.12
CA PHE A 198 6.24 9.12 12.99
C PHE A 198 5.01 8.84 12.12
N ILE A 199 3.89 8.46 12.74
CA ILE A 199 2.64 8.18 12.02
C ILE A 199 2.15 9.46 11.32
N GLN A 200 2.21 10.63 11.98
CA GLN A 200 1.80 11.90 11.38
C GLN A 200 2.65 12.27 10.15
N VAL A 201 3.97 12.11 10.23
CA VAL A 201 4.87 12.34 9.09
C VAL A 201 4.56 11.39 7.94
N LEU A 202 4.32 10.11 8.23
CA LEU A 202 3.96 9.12 7.20
C LEU A 202 2.60 9.43 6.55
N VAL A 203 1.58 9.78 7.33
CA VAL A 203 0.27 10.20 6.80
C VAL A 203 0.41 11.46 5.95
N ASN A 204 1.23 12.42 6.36
CA ASN A 204 1.52 13.61 5.55
C ASN A 204 2.18 13.25 4.22
N ALA A 205 3.17 12.35 4.20
CA ALA A 205 3.81 11.91 2.97
C ALA A 205 2.82 11.20 2.03
N LEU A 206 1.89 10.39 2.56
CA LEU A 206 0.87 9.71 1.76
C LEU A 206 -0.19 10.65 1.18
N LEU A 207 -0.49 11.76 1.87
CA LEU A 207 -1.45 12.79 1.43
C LEU A 207 -0.84 13.86 0.53
N ARG A 208 0.49 14.04 0.57
CA ARG A 208 1.19 15.04 -0.24
C ARG A 208 1.03 14.74 -1.73
N GLY A 209 0.63 15.77 -2.47
CA GLY A 209 0.74 15.79 -3.92
C GLY A 209 2.13 16.25 -4.33
N GLY A 210 2.87 15.45 -5.10
CA GLY A 210 4.06 15.98 -5.77
C GLY A 210 3.66 17.09 -6.74
N GLY A 211 4.28 18.27 -6.65
CA GLY A 211 4.10 19.36 -7.61
C GLY A 211 4.51 18.90 -9.01
N GLY A 212 3.72 19.25 -10.02
CA GLY A 212 3.90 18.83 -11.41
C GLY A 212 2.59 18.43 -12.05
N ASP A 213 2.44 18.78 -13.33
CA ASP A 213 1.22 18.65 -14.13
C ASP A 213 0.63 17.24 -14.02
N SER A 214 -0.38 17.15 -13.18
CA SER A 214 -1.08 15.92 -12.87
C SER A 214 -1.98 15.60 -14.04
N GLY A 215 -1.51 14.74 -14.95
CA GLY A 215 -2.35 14.18 -16.01
C GLY A 215 -3.76 13.85 -15.52
N VAL A 216 -4.76 14.18 -16.35
CA VAL A 216 -6.19 14.05 -16.04
C VAL A 216 -6.49 12.59 -15.69
N VAL A 217 -6.74 12.30 -14.43
CA VAL A 217 -7.28 10.99 -14.01
C VAL A 217 -8.76 11.18 -13.82
N THR A 218 -9.54 10.32 -14.48
CA THR A 218 -10.99 10.25 -14.30
C THR A 218 -11.30 10.01 -12.84
N ASP A 219 -12.03 10.93 -12.22
CA ASP A 219 -12.48 10.79 -10.84
C ASP A 219 -13.66 9.81 -10.76
N ARG A 220 -13.35 8.54 -10.57
CA ARG A 220 -14.34 7.49 -10.33
C ARG A 220 -14.77 7.61 -8.88
N HIS A 221 -16.07 7.87 -8.70
CA HIS A 221 -16.70 7.86 -7.39
C HIS A 221 -17.15 6.43 -7.06
N GLY A 222 -16.86 5.97 -5.84
CA GLY A 222 -17.25 4.63 -5.41
C GLY A 222 -18.74 4.59 -5.13
N GLU A 223 -19.48 3.69 -5.79
CA GLU A 223 -20.89 3.42 -5.44
C GLU A 223 -21.03 2.76 -4.05
N GLY A 224 -19.93 2.22 -3.51
CA GLY A 224 -19.89 1.53 -2.23
C GLY A 224 -19.77 2.46 -1.02
N ARG A 225 -19.99 1.89 0.17
CA ARG A 225 -19.85 2.61 1.44
C ARG A 225 -18.41 3.09 1.65
N SER A 226 -18.25 4.27 2.27
CA SER A 226 -16.93 4.82 2.65
C SER A 226 -16.34 4.22 3.93
N PHE A 227 -17.09 3.31 4.58
CA PHE A 227 -16.72 2.64 5.83
C PHE A 227 -16.89 1.13 5.73
N CYS A 228 -15.92 0.42 6.29
CA CYS A 228 -15.98 -1.02 6.50
C CYS A 228 -16.60 -1.32 7.87
N GLU A 229 -17.61 -2.18 7.94
CA GLU A 229 -18.24 -2.60 9.20
C GLU A 229 -17.29 -3.38 10.12
N ALA A 230 -16.24 -4.01 9.58
CA ALA A 230 -15.21 -4.69 10.36
C ALA A 230 -14.07 -3.77 10.84
N SER A 231 -14.09 -2.47 10.51
CA SER A 231 -13.13 -1.53 11.09
C SER A 231 -13.47 -1.27 12.56
N PHE A 232 -12.44 -1.25 13.40
CA PHE A 232 -12.56 -0.92 14.82
C PHE A 232 -12.54 0.59 15.09
N PHE A 233 -12.45 1.42 14.06
CA PHE A 233 -12.49 2.87 14.23
C PHE A 233 -13.91 3.34 14.63
N ASN A 234 -14.03 4.05 15.76
CA ASN A 234 -15.32 4.57 16.23
C ASN A 234 -15.82 5.69 15.31
N LYS A 235 -16.96 5.43 14.63
CA LYS A 235 -17.61 6.36 13.69
C LYS A 235 -18.12 7.64 14.35
N GLU A 236 -18.45 7.61 15.63
CA GLU A 236 -18.95 8.77 16.40
C GLU A 236 -17.87 9.84 16.61
N ARG A 237 -16.59 9.51 16.39
CA ARG A 237 -15.47 10.45 16.50
C ARG A 237 -15.34 11.41 15.30
N ILE A 238 -16.14 11.24 14.25
CA ILE A 238 -16.08 12.09 13.06
C ILE A 238 -16.89 13.37 13.31
N ARG A 239 -16.23 14.39 13.89
CA ARG A 239 -16.84 15.72 14.10
C ARG A 239 -16.75 16.64 12.88
N HIS A 240 -15.96 16.28 11.87
CA HIS A 240 -15.75 17.08 10.65
C HIS A 240 -15.84 16.21 9.39
N GLY A 241 -16.50 16.73 8.35
CA GLY A 241 -16.58 16.08 7.04
C GLY A 241 -15.18 15.85 6.45
N SER A 242 -14.91 14.64 5.96
CA SER A 242 -13.66 14.35 5.25
C SER A 242 -13.70 14.96 3.85
N GLN A 243 -12.70 15.74 3.47
CA GLN A 243 -12.54 16.27 2.10
C GLN A 243 -12.10 15.20 1.06
N GLY A 244 -12.09 13.91 1.44
CA GLY A 244 -11.59 12.83 0.59
C GLY A 244 -10.06 12.83 0.47
N LEU A 245 -9.53 11.98 -0.40
CA LEU A 245 -8.10 11.97 -0.73
C LEU A 245 -7.77 13.09 -1.73
N PRO A 246 -6.67 13.84 -1.55
CA PRO A 246 -6.22 14.80 -2.55
C PRO A 246 -5.93 14.11 -3.89
N SER A 247 -6.43 14.66 -4.99
CA SER A 247 -6.31 14.07 -6.34
C SER A 247 -4.86 13.83 -6.80
N SER A 248 -3.94 14.62 -6.27
CA SER A 248 -2.50 14.56 -6.55
C SER A 248 -1.73 13.54 -5.69
N SER A 249 -2.38 12.96 -4.68
CA SER A 249 -1.79 11.99 -3.74
C SER A 249 -1.61 10.60 -4.34
N VAL A 250 -0.62 9.85 -3.84
CA VAL A 250 -0.37 8.47 -4.29
C VAL A 250 -1.57 7.56 -4.03
N LEU A 251 -2.25 7.74 -2.89
CA LEU A 251 -3.39 6.93 -2.49
C LEU A 251 -4.59 7.17 -3.41
N PHE A 252 -4.85 8.42 -3.83
CA PHE A 252 -5.92 8.70 -4.77
C PHE A 252 -5.67 8.01 -6.11
N ARG A 253 -4.46 8.16 -6.69
CA ARG A 253 -4.10 7.55 -7.98
C ARG A 253 -4.21 6.01 -7.94
N ILE A 254 -3.75 5.39 -6.85
CA ILE A 254 -3.92 3.95 -6.62
C ILE A 254 -5.40 3.59 -6.54
N LEU A 255 -6.20 4.30 -5.73
CA LEU A 255 -7.62 4.02 -5.56
C LEU A 255 -8.37 4.09 -6.90
N GLN A 256 -8.14 5.14 -7.69
CA GLN A 256 -8.74 5.30 -9.01
C GLN A 256 -8.39 4.15 -9.96
N THR A 257 -7.15 3.66 -9.90
CA THR A 257 -6.71 2.49 -10.69
C THR A 257 -7.35 1.19 -10.18
N GLN A 258 -7.50 1.03 -8.86
CA GLN A 258 -8.19 -0.12 -8.27
C GLN A 258 -9.67 -0.16 -8.67
N MET A 259 -10.31 0.99 -8.86
CA MET A 259 -11.71 1.14 -9.24
C MET A 259 -12.00 0.88 -10.73
N LEU A 260 -10.98 0.50 -11.52
CA LEU A 260 -11.21 -0.14 -12.81
C LEU A 260 -11.90 -1.50 -12.67
N ASP A 261 -11.85 -2.12 -11.49
CA ASP A 261 -12.69 -3.27 -11.14
C ASP A 261 -14.12 -2.81 -10.80
N THR A 262 -14.90 -2.53 -11.84
CA THR A 262 -16.29 -2.03 -11.69
C THR A 262 -17.31 -3.14 -11.43
N LEU A 263 -16.97 -4.39 -11.78
CA LEU A 263 -17.92 -5.51 -11.80
C LEU A 263 -17.73 -6.49 -10.63
N ASP A 264 -16.68 -6.32 -9.81
CA ASP A 264 -16.22 -7.38 -8.91
C ASP A 264 -15.85 -8.67 -9.68
N ILE A 265 -15.15 -9.60 -9.02
CA ILE A 265 -14.79 -10.88 -9.63
C ILE A 265 -16.01 -11.73 -10.00
N GLU A 266 -17.12 -11.60 -9.27
CA GLU A 266 -18.37 -12.32 -9.56
C GLU A 266 -19.02 -11.81 -10.85
N GLY A 267 -19.16 -10.49 -11.02
CA GLY A 267 -19.70 -9.90 -12.25
C GLY A 267 -18.74 -10.00 -13.45
N LEU A 268 -17.43 -10.08 -13.21
CA LEU A 268 -16.45 -10.30 -14.27
C LEU A 268 -16.45 -11.73 -14.81
N ASN A 269 -16.72 -12.74 -13.96
CA ASN A 269 -16.56 -14.15 -14.32
C ASN A 269 -17.30 -14.56 -15.62
N PRO A 270 -18.55 -14.14 -15.88
CA PRO A 270 -19.22 -14.40 -17.16
C PRO A 270 -18.46 -13.84 -18.37
N LEU A 271 -17.89 -12.64 -18.25
CA LEU A 271 -17.08 -12.02 -19.31
C LEU A 271 -15.77 -12.78 -19.52
N TYR A 272 -15.11 -13.19 -18.44
CA TYR A 272 -13.93 -14.04 -18.52
C TYR A 272 -14.23 -15.34 -19.28
N ARG A 273 -15.36 -16.00 -18.99
CA ARG A 273 -15.78 -17.22 -19.69
C ARG A 273 -16.06 -16.99 -21.17
N ARG A 274 -16.65 -15.85 -21.54
CA ARG A 274 -16.85 -15.45 -22.94
C ARG A 274 -15.51 -15.35 -23.68
N VAL A 275 -14.52 -14.70 -23.07
CA VAL A 275 -13.17 -14.58 -23.64
C VAL A 275 -12.47 -15.94 -23.71
N GLU A 276 -12.55 -16.74 -22.64
CA GLU A 276 -11.97 -18.08 -22.57
C GLU A 276 -12.52 -18.99 -23.67
N GLN A 277 -13.84 -19.02 -23.87
CA GLN A 277 -14.48 -19.78 -24.94
C GLN A 277 -14.01 -19.29 -26.32
N HIS A 278 -14.02 -17.99 -26.56
CA HIS A 278 -13.56 -17.43 -27.83
C HIS A 278 -12.09 -17.79 -28.13
N LEU A 279 -11.22 -17.78 -27.13
CA LEU A 279 -9.82 -18.16 -27.30
C LEU A 279 -9.61 -19.67 -27.46
N GLN A 280 -10.52 -20.51 -26.98
CA GLN A 280 -10.52 -21.94 -27.27
C GLN A 280 -10.88 -22.20 -28.73
N ASP A 281 -11.90 -21.50 -29.24
CA ASP A 281 -12.37 -21.64 -30.62
C ASP A 281 -11.39 -20.98 -31.61
N PHE A 282 -10.76 -19.87 -31.22
CA PHE A 282 -9.84 -19.09 -32.05
C PHE A 282 -8.51 -18.77 -31.33
N PRO A 283 -7.60 -19.74 -31.13
CA PRO A 283 -6.37 -19.53 -30.33
C PRO A 283 -5.44 -18.42 -30.86
N LYS A 284 -5.43 -18.18 -32.18
CA LYS A 284 -4.61 -17.14 -32.82
C LYS A 284 -5.03 -15.71 -32.42
N GLU A 285 -6.28 -15.54 -32.01
CA GLU A 285 -6.85 -14.24 -31.59
C GLU A 285 -6.23 -13.73 -30.29
N ARG A 286 -5.59 -14.60 -29.49
CA ARG A 286 -4.93 -14.21 -28.23
C ARG A 286 -3.95 -13.05 -28.41
N THR A 287 -3.19 -13.05 -29.51
CA THR A 287 -2.23 -12.00 -29.85
C THR A 287 -2.95 -10.73 -30.34
N ARG A 288 -3.98 -10.87 -31.19
CA ARG A 288 -4.78 -9.73 -31.69
C ARG A 288 -5.48 -8.98 -30.54
N LEU A 289 -6.01 -9.73 -29.58
CA LEU A 289 -6.68 -9.22 -28.38
C LEU A 289 -5.70 -8.70 -27.31
N GLN A 290 -4.38 -8.81 -27.55
CA GLN A 290 -3.32 -8.36 -26.66
C GLN A 290 -3.45 -8.93 -25.24
N MET A 291 -3.80 -10.22 -25.13
CA MET A 291 -4.01 -10.85 -23.81
C MET A 291 -2.74 -10.84 -22.95
N ASP A 292 -1.57 -11.02 -23.57
CA ASP A 292 -0.27 -11.02 -22.89
C ASP A 292 0.63 -9.85 -23.33
N GLY A 293 0.03 -8.81 -23.90
CA GLY A 293 0.73 -7.66 -24.46
C GLY A 293 0.86 -7.71 -25.99
N PRO A 294 1.65 -6.79 -26.59
CA PRO A 294 2.41 -5.72 -25.92
C PRO A 294 1.48 -4.70 -25.24
N TYR A 295 1.90 -4.17 -24.09
CA TYR A 295 1.15 -3.18 -23.30
C TYR A 295 1.51 -1.75 -23.73
N ASN A 296 1.14 -1.39 -24.96
CA ASN A 296 1.44 -0.09 -25.58
C ASN A 296 0.28 0.92 -25.45
N GLU A 297 0.35 2.05 -26.15
CA GLU A 297 -0.70 3.08 -26.14
C GLU A 297 -2.05 2.55 -26.61
N ALA A 298 -2.09 1.69 -27.63
CA ALA A 298 -3.34 1.07 -28.08
C ALA A 298 -4.01 0.20 -26.99
N PHE A 299 -3.21 -0.46 -26.14
CA PHE A 299 -3.74 -1.17 -24.98
C PHE A 299 -4.37 -0.19 -23.96
N LEU A 300 -3.72 0.96 -23.71
CA LEU A 300 -4.26 1.99 -22.82
C LEU A 300 -5.56 2.60 -23.36
N GLU A 301 -5.64 2.86 -24.66
CA GLU A 301 -6.86 3.35 -25.29
C GLU A 301 -8.03 2.38 -25.11
N LYS A 302 -7.80 1.07 -25.27
CA LYS A 302 -8.83 0.04 -25.02
C LYS A 302 -9.34 0.07 -23.57
N LEU A 303 -8.47 0.32 -22.59
CA LEU A 303 -8.87 0.45 -21.20
C LEU A 303 -9.75 1.69 -20.97
N GLN A 304 -9.46 2.80 -21.65
CA GLN A 304 -10.15 4.08 -21.47
C GLN A 304 -11.48 4.16 -22.23
N LYS A 305 -11.52 3.63 -23.47
CA LYS A 305 -12.68 3.66 -24.37
C LYS A 305 -13.67 2.51 -24.14
N CYS A 306 -13.50 1.73 -23.07
CA CYS A 306 -14.41 0.62 -22.75
C CYS A 306 -15.85 1.15 -22.54
N PRO A 307 -16.85 0.62 -23.26
CA PRO A 307 -18.25 0.99 -23.07
C PRO A 307 -18.73 0.81 -21.61
N ALA A 308 -19.76 1.56 -21.25
CA ALA A 308 -20.37 1.46 -19.92
C ALA A 308 -21.23 0.19 -19.76
N GLU A 309 -21.90 -0.23 -20.83
CA GLU A 309 -22.82 -1.37 -20.87
C GLU A 309 -22.26 -2.51 -21.72
N ASP A 310 -22.67 -3.75 -21.40
CA ASP A 310 -22.27 -4.95 -22.14
C ASP A 310 -23.07 -5.05 -23.44
N ASP A 311 -22.39 -4.90 -24.58
CA ASP A 311 -22.96 -5.04 -25.92
C ASP A 311 -22.97 -6.50 -26.42
N GLY A 312 -22.56 -7.45 -25.57
CA GLY A 312 -22.46 -8.87 -25.90
C GLY A 312 -21.19 -9.25 -26.67
N SER A 313 -20.34 -8.28 -27.06
CA SER A 313 -19.13 -8.53 -27.85
C SER A 313 -18.02 -9.21 -27.03
N VAL A 314 -17.06 -9.80 -27.75
CA VAL A 314 -15.82 -10.31 -27.16
C VAL A 314 -14.90 -9.13 -26.80
N GLU A 315 -14.88 -8.09 -27.61
CA GLU A 315 -14.09 -6.87 -27.41
C GLU A 315 -14.43 -6.18 -26.08
N TYR A 316 -15.72 -6.05 -25.76
CA TYR A 316 -16.18 -5.54 -24.45
C TYR A 316 -15.68 -6.43 -23.30
N ALA A 317 -15.86 -7.75 -23.42
CA ALA A 317 -15.44 -8.70 -22.40
C ALA A 317 -13.91 -8.65 -22.18
N VAL A 318 -13.13 -8.57 -23.25
CA VAL A 318 -11.67 -8.40 -23.21
C VAL A 318 -11.28 -7.09 -22.53
N ALA A 319 -11.93 -5.98 -22.85
CA ALA A 319 -11.66 -4.69 -22.23
C ALA A 319 -11.91 -4.72 -20.71
N LYS A 320 -13.03 -5.31 -20.27
CA LYS A 320 -13.33 -5.50 -18.83
C LYS A 320 -12.35 -6.42 -18.12
N VAL A 321 -11.93 -7.51 -18.78
CA VAL A 321 -10.89 -8.42 -18.26
C VAL A 321 -9.56 -7.68 -18.08
N HIS A 322 -9.16 -6.84 -19.03
CA HIS A 322 -7.95 -6.03 -18.92
C HIS A 322 -8.05 -4.99 -17.81
N GLN A 323 -9.18 -4.27 -17.71
CA GLN A 323 -9.45 -3.34 -16.61
C GLN A 323 -9.33 -4.03 -15.24
N TYR A 324 -9.91 -5.23 -15.09
CA TYR A 324 -9.79 -6.02 -13.87
C TYR A 324 -8.34 -6.40 -13.56
N ARG A 325 -7.56 -6.85 -14.54
CA ARG A 325 -6.15 -7.23 -14.33
C ARG A 325 -5.29 -6.04 -13.89
N VAL A 326 -5.53 -4.86 -14.48
CA VAL A 326 -4.88 -3.61 -14.07
C VAL A 326 -5.28 -3.25 -12.64
N ALA A 327 -6.58 -3.31 -12.31
CA ALA A 327 -7.07 -3.08 -10.95
C ALA A 327 -6.45 -4.05 -9.94
N MET A 328 -6.39 -5.34 -10.24
CA MET A 328 -5.77 -6.35 -9.38
C MET A 328 -4.27 -6.12 -9.18
N THR A 329 -3.59 -5.54 -10.16
CA THR A 329 -2.20 -5.10 -10.03
C THR A 329 -2.11 -3.97 -9.00
N ALA A 330 -2.95 -2.94 -9.11
CA ALA A 330 -3.01 -1.83 -8.14
C ALA A 330 -3.50 -2.25 -6.74
N LYS A 331 -4.32 -3.31 -6.62
CA LYS A 331 -4.75 -3.88 -5.32
C LYS A 331 -3.61 -4.63 -4.59
N ASP A 332 -2.61 -5.10 -5.33
CA ASP A 332 -1.49 -5.89 -4.81
C ASP A 332 -0.14 -5.15 -4.77
N CYS A 333 -0.09 -3.91 -5.27
CA CYS A 333 1.13 -3.08 -5.28
C CYS A 333 1.65 -2.74 -3.88
N SER A 334 2.89 -2.25 -3.82
CA SER A 334 3.53 -1.67 -2.64
C SER A 334 3.71 -0.17 -2.84
N ILE A 335 3.65 0.60 -1.76
CA ILE A 335 4.06 2.01 -1.70
C ILE A 335 5.37 2.06 -0.91
N MET A 336 6.41 2.64 -1.48
CA MET A 336 7.65 2.97 -0.78
C MET A 336 7.64 4.46 -0.44
N VAL A 337 7.77 4.80 0.84
CA VAL A 337 7.93 6.17 1.33
C VAL A 337 9.32 6.32 1.91
N ALA A 338 10.19 7.08 1.28
CA ALA A 338 11.50 7.43 1.83
C ALA A 338 11.41 8.80 2.52
N LEU A 339 11.66 8.82 3.82
CA LEU A 339 11.79 10.01 4.65
C LEU A 339 13.27 10.34 4.78
N VAL A 340 13.68 11.46 4.20
CA VAL A 340 15.05 11.95 4.22
C VAL A 340 15.11 13.13 5.19
N PRO A 341 15.86 13.02 6.29
CA PRO A 341 16.04 14.12 7.24
C PRO A 341 16.64 15.34 6.55
N SER A 342 16.10 16.52 6.82
CA SER A 342 16.69 17.78 6.38
C SER A 342 17.94 18.07 7.21
N THR A 343 19.08 18.35 6.57
CA THR A 343 20.26 18.89 7.26
C THR A 343 20.04 20.37 7.51
N GLU A 344 20.05 20.80 8.77
CA GLU A 344 20.38 22.20 9.05
C GLU A 344 21.84 22.37 8.62
N GLU A 345 22.10 23.21 7.61
CA GLU A 345 23.45 23.77 7.47
C GLU A 345 23.69 24.54 8.77
N GLU A 346 24.71 24.15 9.54
CA GLU A 346 25.23 24.99 10.61
C GLU A 346 25.71 26.28 9.96
N VAL A 347 24.85 27.29 9.94
CA VAL A 347 25.24 28.64 9.57
C VAL A 347 26.08 29.15 10.73
N ASP A 348 27.39 28.95 10.64
CA ASP A 348 28.38 29.76 11.34
C ASP A 348 28.23 31.19 10.82
N ASP A 349 27.30 31.96 11.40
CA ASP A 349 27.35 33.41 11.26
C ASP A 349 26.80 34.08 12.53
N GLU A 350 27.73 34.50 13.38
CA GLU A 350 27.51 35.47 14.43
C GLU A 350 27.07 36.81 13.80
N SER A 351 25.77 36.99 13.52
CA SER A 351 25.07 38.29 13.54
C SER A 351 23.75 38.31 12.76
N VAL A 352 22.73 37.58 13.20
CA VAL A 352 21.36 37.81 12.69
C VAL A 352 20.40 38.05 13.84
N SER A 353 19.78 39.25 13.83
CA SER A 353 18.94 39.77 14.90
C SER A 353 17.77 38.83 15.23
N SER A 354 17.48 38.74 16.53
CA SER A 354 16.51 37.82 17.16
C SER A 354 15.07 37.94 16.64
N GLN A 355 14.76 38.97 15.84
CA GLN A 355 13.42 39.19 15.26
C GLN A 355 13.22 38.53 13.88
N ARG A 356 14.28 38.24 13.12
CA ARG A 356 14.17 37.51 11.84
C ARG A 356 14.03 36.00 12.06
N TRP A 357 14.72 35.49 13.08
CA TRP A 357 14.62 34.10 13.53
C TRP A 357 13.18 33.71 13.91
N LEU A 358 12.44 34.55 14.63
CA LEU A 358 11.04 34.30 15.02
C LEU A 358 10.06 34.20 13.84
N ARG A 359 10.30 34.94 12.74
CA ARG A 359 9.43 34.91 11.55
C ARG A 359 9.69 33.67 10.69
N ASP A 360 10.92 33.19 10.67
CA ASP A 360 11.31 31.93 10.03
C ASP A 360 11.01 30.71 10.91
N PHE A 361 10.90 30.88 12.24
CA PHE A 361 10.56 29.85 13.23
C PHE A 361 9.12 29.33 13.10
N LEU A 362 8.17 30.20 12.71
CA LEU A 362 6.78 29.82 12.42
C LEU A 362 6.60 29.20 11.02
N SER A 363 7.65 29.21 10.21
CA SER A 363 7.66 28.79 8.80
C SER A 363 8.72 27.71 8.54
N ARG A 364 9.09 26.90 9.54
CA ARG A 364 10.15 25.90 9.39
C ARG A 364 9.73 24.80 8.39
N PRO A 365 10.59 24.46 7.41
CA PRO A 365 10.34 23.35 6.50
C PRO A 365 10.24 22.03 7.30
N PRO A 366 9.51 21.03 6.78
CA PRO A 366 9.38 19.75 7.48
C PRO A 366 10.77 19.18 7.79
N ALA A 367 10.92 18.58 8.98
CA ALA A 367 12.13 17.86 9.40
C ALA A 367 12.53 16.73 8.43
N PHE A 368 11.62 16.37 7.51
CA PHE A 368 11.83 15.40 6.45
C PHE A 368 11.38 15.93 5.09
N SER A 369 12.21 15.73 4.08
CA SER A 369 11.71 15.59 2.72
C SER A 369 11.22 14.16 2.49
N SER A 370 10.20 13.97 1.65
CA SER A 370 9.58 12.67 1.43
C SER A 370 9.53 12.33 -0.05
N LEU A 371 10.08 11.18 -0.43
CA LEU A 371 9.93 10.60 -1.76
C LEU A 371 8.95 9.44 -1.69
N VAL A 372 7.99 9.39 -2.61
CA VAL A 372 6.96 8.35 -2.64
C VAL A 372 7.03 7.63 -3.97
N SER A 373 6.95 6.32 -3.96
CA SER A 373 7.05 5.49 -5.16
C SER A 373 6.16 4.25 -5.04
N ILE A 374 5.78 3.67 -6.18
CA ILE A 374 4.95 2.48 -6.26
C ILE A 374 5.77 1.32 -6.83
N LEU A 375 5.68 0.17 -6.18
CA LEU A 375 6.39 -1.07 -6.47
C LEU A 375 5.39 -2.20 -6.76
N ASP A 376 5.89 -3.35 -7.24
CA ASP A 376 5.12 -4.57 -7.52
C ASP A 376 3.99 -4.35 -8.56
N LEU A 377 4.33 -3.75 -9.70
CA LEU A 377 3.39 -3.37 -10.77
C LEU A 377 3.33 -4.33 -11.97
N ASP A 378 3.79 -5.57 -11.79
CA ASP A 378 3.70 -6.59 -12.83
C ASP A 378 2.23 -6.93 -13.15
N PRO A 379 1.82 -6.91 -14.44
CA PRO A 379 0.46 -7.24 -14.83
C PRO A 379 0.05 -8.63 -14.34
N LYS A 380 -1.12 -8.72 -13.70
CA LYS A 380 -1.67 -10.03 -13.30
C LYS A 380 -1.99 -10.86 -14.55
N PRO A 381 -1.66 -12.16 -14.60
CA PRO A 381 -1.90 -12.99 -15.77
C PRO A 381 -3.39 -13.31 -15.93
N PHE A 382 -3.85 -13.41 -17.18
CA PHE A 382 -5.24 -13.77 -17.52
C PHE A 382 -5.69 -15.06 -16.83
N ASP A 383 -4.84 -16.09 -16.87
CA ASP A 383 -5.14 -17.44 -16.37
C ASP A 383 -5.23 -17.50 -14.82
N SER A 384 -4.93 -16.40 -14.13
CA SER A 384 -5.13 -16.32 -12.67
C SER A 384 -6.56 -16.03 -12.23
N ILE A 385 -7.43 -15.56 -13.13
CA ILE A 385 -8.79 -15.12 -12.81
C ILE A 385 -9.63 -16.24 -12.15
N PRO A 386 -9.65 -17.49 -12.65
CA PRO A 386 -10.39 -18.58 -12.00
C PRO A 386 -9.91 -18.85 -10.57
N ARG A 387 -8.60 -18.72 -10.32
CA ARG A 387 -8.04 -18.88 -8.97
C ARG A 387 -8.46 -17.74 -8.06
N GLN A 388 -8.54 -16.51 -8.56
CA GLN A 388 -9.01 -15.35 -7.77
C GLN A 388 -10.47 -15.49 -7.37
N LEU A 389 -11.33 -15.99 -8.27
CA LEU A 389 -12.74 -16.27 -7.97
C LEU A 389 -12.88 -17.32 -6.87
N ARG A 390 -12.18 -18.46 -6.99
CA ARG A 390 -12.19 -19.51 -5.94
C ARG A 390 -11.71 -18.98 -4.59
N LEU A 391 -10.65 -18.15 -4.59
CA LEU A 391 -10.14 -17.54 -3.38
C LEU A 391 -11.15 -16.56 -2.76
N ASP A 392 -11.84 -15.76 -3.59
CA ASP A 392 -12.90 -14.86 -3.11
C ASP A 392 -14.03 -15.63 -2.42
N GLN A 393 -14.53 -16.68 -3.07
CA GLN A 393 -15.57 -17.55 -2.50
C GLN A 393 -15.13 -18.16 -1.16
N ASN A 394 -13.90 -18.69 -1.09
CA ASN A 394 -13.36 -19.25 0.15
C ASN A 394 -13.25 -18.22 1.29
N ILE A 395 -12.82 -16.99 0.97
CA ILE A 395 -12.72 -15.89 1.93
C ILE A 395 -14.10 -15.54 2.48
N VAL A 396 -15.07 -15.33 1.60
CA VAL A 396 -16.44 -14.93 1.97
C VAL A 396 -17.13 -16.04 2.77
N SER A 397 -17.04 -17.29 2.31
CA SER A 397 -17.60 -18.45 3.02
C SER A 397 -16.98 -18.64 4.41
N CYS A 398 -15.67 -18.46 4.55
CA CYS A 398 -14.99 -18.52 5.84
C CYS A 398 -15.49 -17.41 6.79
N TYR A 399 -15.56 -16.17 6.29
CA TYR A 399 -16.00 -15.04 7.09
C TYR A 399 -17.44 -15.21 7.60
N LEU A 400 -18.36 -15.62 6.72
CA LEU A 400 -19.76 -15.90 7.08
C LEU A 400 -19.88 -17.02 8.12
N ARG A 401 -19.10 -18.10 7.99
CA ARG A 401 -19.10 -19.21 8.96
C ARG A 401 -18.64 -18.77 10.35
N THR A 402 -17.66 -17.89 10.41
CA THR A 402 -17.16 -17.35 11.69
C THR A 402 -18.07 -16.28 12.29
N GLY A 403 -19.08 -15.79 11.58
CA GLY A 403 -19.94 -14.68 12.02
C GLY A 403 -19.17 -13.38 12.26
N GLY A 404 -17.97 -13.23 11.67
CA GLY A 404 -17.02 -12.18 12.04
C GLY A 404 -16.47 -12.29 13.47
N ALA A 405 -16.86 -13.31 14.23
CA ALA A 405 -16.39 -13.58 15.58
C ALA A 405 -14.99 -14.21 15.56
N VAL A 406 -14.29 -14.03 16.68
CA VAL A 406 -12.87 -14.36 16.84
C VAL A 406 -12.74 -15.59 17.75
N PRO A 407 -11.93 -16.61 17.42
CA PRO A 407 -11.54 -17.63 18.40
C PRO A 407 -10.90 -16.99 19.63
N LYS A 408 -11.24 -17.43 20.84
CA LYS A 408 -10.65 -16.88 22.08
C LYS A 408 -9.11 -16.93 21.99
N GLY A 409 -8.44 -15.77 22.11
CA GLY A 409 -6.98 -15.65 22.11
C GLY A 409 -6.30 -15.10 20.84
N SER A 410 -7.03 -14.81 19.75
CA SER A 410 -6.43 -14.32 18.49
C SER A 410 -6.51 -12.80 18.25
N LEU A 411 -6.92 -12.02 19.25
CA LEU A 411 -6.74 -10.56 19.27
C LEU A 411 -5.34 -10.23 19.80
N PRO A 412 -4.66 -9.20 19.28
CA PRO A 412 -3.38 -8.78 19.84
C PRO A 412 -3.56 -8.40 21.32
N PRO A 413 -2.72 -8.90 22.25
CA PRO A 413 -2.65 -8.35 23.59
C PRO A 413 -2.26 -6.88 23.46
N VAL A 414 -2.99 -6.00 24.15
CA VAL A 414 -2.65 -4.57 24.22
C VAL A 414 -1.26 -4.46 24.86
N PRO A 415 -0.23 -3.94 24.16
CA PRO A 415 1.08 -3.77 24.79
C PRO A 415 0.96 -2.83 25.99
N GLY A 416 1.60 -3.16 27.11
CA GLY A 416 1.57 -2.38 28.36
C GLY A 416 1.98 -0.91 28.23
N ILE A 417 2.61 -0.52 27.12
CA ILE A 417 2.95 0.87 26.76
C ILE A 417 1.67 1.72 26.49
N PHE A 418 0.54 1.08 26.21
CA PHE A 418 -0.72 1.73 25.85
C PHE A 418 -1.85 1.51 26.88
N VAL A 419 -1.53 0.96 28.06
CA VAL A 419 -2.52 0.75 29.15
C VAL A 419 -2.55 1.97 30.06
N ALA A 420 -3.31 2.98 29.68
CA ALA A 420 -3.90 3.94 30.60
C ALA A 420 -5.23 4.43 29.98
N ALA A 421 -6.25 4.52 30.82
CA ALA A 421 -7.66 4.71 30.45
C ALA A 421 -7.89 5.71 29.30
N GLU A 422 -8.84 5.37 28.43
CA GLU A 422 -9.34 6.19 27.32
C GLU A 422 -10.09 7.46 27.78
N ARG A 423 -9.45 8.29 28.60
CA ARG A 423 -9.88 9.64 28.93
C ARG A 423 -8.67 10.55 28.88
N GLU A 424 -8.38 11.07 27.69
CA GLU A 424 -7.74 12.38 27.56
C GLU A 424 -7.88 12.85 26.11
N ASP A 425 -8.46 14.03 25.98
CA ASP A 425 -8.80 14.71 24.74
C ASP A 425 -7.59 14.80 23.81
N CYS A 426 -7.70 14.17 22.63
CA CYS A 426 -6.84 14.48 21.50
C CYS A 426 -7.23 15.86 20.95
N THR A 427 -6.91 16.91 21.70
CA THR A 427 -6.99 18.29 21.21
C THR A 427 -5.84 18.48 20.24
N LEU A 428 -6.12 18.27 18.96
CA LEU A 428 -5.29 18.80 17.89
C LEU A 428 -5.26 20.32 18.10
N LEU A 429 -4.11 20.87 18.51
CA LEU A 429 -3.92 22.31 18.56
C LEU A 429 -3.96 22.81 17.12
N PHE A 430 -5.11 23.38 16.74
CA PHE A 430 -5.23 24.18 15.54
C PHE A 430 -4.39 25.44 15.75
N HIS A 431 -3.33 25.60 14.95
CA HIS A 431 -2.80 26.95 14.75
C HIS A 431 -3.80 27.70 13.86
N PRO A 432 -4.36 28.83 14.31
CA PRO A 432 -5.18 29.67 13.45
C PRO A 432 -4.34 30.20 12.27
N VAL A 433 -5.01 30.30 11.12
CA VAL A 433 -4.48 30.81 9.83
C VAL A 433 -4.00 32.24 9.96
#